data_AF-A0A3P7TC50-F1
#
_entry.id   AF-A0A3P7TC50-F1
#
_cell.length_a   1.000
_cell.length_b   1.000
_cell.length_c   1.000
_cell.angle_alpha   90.00
_cell.angle_beta   90.00
_cell.angle_gamma   90.00
#
_symmetry.space_group_name_H-M   'P 1'
#
loop_
_entity.id
_entity.type
_entity.pdbx_description
1 polymer ?
#
loop_
_entity_poly.entity_id
_entity_poly.type
_entity_poly.pdbx_seq_one_letter_code
_entity_poly.pdbx_strand_id
1 'polypeptide(L)'
;MRRYLVSTVERVQDREWRTILSSLVAEAQYDQATAALLRDKVVLPRRESGLRLLRKAQERGEIAADVDHDIVLDLLFGPVWYRLLFEHAELDADFAKRLLAQVEKMLFVPKAAGKAAREG
;
A
#
# COMPACT_ATOMS: atom_id res chain seq x y z
N MET A 1 5.84 5.21 -7.09
CA MET A 1 5.38 4.46 -5.89
C MET A 1 6.03 4.97 -4.60
N ARG A 2 7.36 4.96 -4.48
CA ARG A 2 8.08 5.39 -3.25
C ARG A 2 7.63 6.72 -2.64
N ARG A 3 7.66 7.79 -3.43
CA ARG A 3 7.23 9.12 -2.98
C ARG A 3 5.78 9.11 -2.47
N TYR A 4 4.90 8.37 -3.12
CA TYR A 4 3.48 8.28 -2.76
C TYR A 4 3.27 7.58 -1.42
N LEU A 5 3.99 6.47 -1.16
CA LEU A 5 3.91 5.78 0.13
C LEU A 5 4.52 6.61 1.27
N VAL A 6 5.67 7.25 1.01
CA VAL A 6 6.30 8.17 1.98
C VAL A 6 5.36 9.33 2.32
N SER A 7 4.76 10.00 1.33
CA SER A 7 3.80 11.08 1.59
C SER A 7 2.54 10.62 2.32
N THR A 8 2.14 9.36 2.13
CA THR A 8 1.03 8.78 2.89
C THR A 8 1.39 8.64 4.37
N VAL A 9 2.62 8.19 4.66
CA VAL A 9 3.11 8.05 6.04
C VAL A 9 3.36 9.40 6.70
N GLU A 10 3.96 10.37 6.00
CA GLU A 10 4.18 11.73 6.51
C GLU A 10 2.88 12.38 6.99
N ARG A 11 1.77 12.22 6.26
CA ARG A 11 0.45 12.73 6.70
C ARG A 11 -0.02 12.09 7.99
N VAL A 12 0.22 10.79 8.19
CA VAL A 12 -0.17 10.07 9.43
C VAL A 12 0.89 10.15 10.53
N GLN A 13 1.91 10.99 10.37
CA GLN A 13 2.74 11.43 11.49
C GLN A 13 2.14 12.62 12.23
N ASP A 14 1.25 13.38 11.57
CA ASP A 14 0.48 14.43 12.22
C ASP A 14 -0.45 13.81 13.28
N ARG A 15 -0.25 14.19 14.54
CA ARG A 15 -0.96 13.61 15.68
C ARG A 15 -2.46 13.85 15.62
N GLU A 16 -2.90 15.02 15.17
CA GLU A 16 -4.32 15.33 15.04
C GLU A 16 -4.92 14.46 13.94
N TRP A 17 -4.23 14.35 12.81
CA TRP A 17 -4.68 13.52 11.70
C TRP A 17 -4.77 12.03 12.05
N ARG A 18 -3.80 11.50 12.81
CA ARG A 18 -3.85 10.13 13.35
C ARG A 18 -5.08 9.91 14.21
N THR A 19 -5.31 10.82 15.14
CA THR A 19 -6.44 10.75 16.07
C THR A 19 -7.76 10.76 15.32
N ILE A 20 -7.92 11.67 14.35
CA ILE A 20 -9.11 11.74 13.51
C ILE A 20 -9.33 10.44 12.74
N LEU A 21 -8.30 9.89 12.09
CA LEU A 21 -8.43 8.65 11.33
C LEU A 21 -8.76 7.45 12.21
N SER A 22 -8.10 7.31 13.36
CA SER A 22 -8.38 6.21 14.30
C SER A 22 -9.79 6.31 14.87
N SER A 23 -10.26 7.51 15.22
CA SER A 23 -11.63 7.74 15.67
C SER A 23 -12.66 7.43 14.59
N LEU A 24 -12.41 7.81 13.34
CA LEU A 24 -13.29 7.48 12.20
C LEU A 24 -13.36 5.96 11.96
N VAL A 25 -12.25 5.24 12.09
CA VAL A 25 -12.23 3.78 11.99
C VAL A 25 -13.02 3.13 13.13
N ALA A 26 -12.88 3.65 14.35
CA ALA A 26 -13.62 3.16 15.51
C ALA A 26 -15.14 3.36 15.34
N GLU A 27 -15.57 4.55 14.93
CA GLU A 27 -16.99 4.85 14.69
C GLU A 27 -17.57 4.01 13.54
N ALA A 28 -16.79 3.82 12.46
CA ALA A 28 -17.17 2.98 11.33
C ALA A 28 -17.45 1.51 11.69
N GLN A 29 -17.05 1.03 12.88
CA GLN A 29 -17.42 -0.30 13.35
C GLN A 29 -18.89 -0.40 13.78
N TYR A 30 -19.51 0.72 14.12
CA TYR A 30 -20.87 0.79 14.66
C TYR A 30 -21.84 1.53 13.74
N ASP A 31 -21.36 2.49 12.95
CA ASP A 31 -22.17 3.28 12.02
C ASP A 31 -21.82 3.01 10.54
N GLN A 32 -22.79 2.48 9.80
CA GLN A 32 -22.62 2.13 8.38
C GLN A 32 -22.43 3.36 7.49
N ALA A 33 -23.03 4.50 7.83
CA ALA A 33 -22.85 5.73 7.07
C ALA A 33 -21.40 6.24 7.18
N THR A 34 -20.84 6.21 8.39
CA THR A 34 -19.43 6.53 8.64
C THR A 34 -18.50 5.54 7.96
N ALA A 35 -18.82 4.24 7.97
CA ALA A 35 -18.05 3.24 7.23
C ALA A 35 -18.02 3.49 5.72
N ALA A 36 -19.16 3.89 5.13
CA ALA A 36 -19.24 4.27 3.72
C ALA A 36 -18.43 5.53 3.43
N LEU A 37 -18.55 6.57 4.27
CA LEU A 37 -17.77 7.80 4.12
C LEU A 37 -16.27 7.56 4.25
N LEU A 38 -15.83 6.75 5.23
CA LEU A 38 -14.43 6.37 5.39
C LEU A 38 -13.93 5.62 4.15
N ARG A 39 -14.70 4.67 3.63
CA ARG A 39 -14.38 3.94 2.40
C ARG A 39 -14.23 4.90 1.22
N ASP A 40 -15.21 5.75 0.99
CA ASP A 40 -15.29 6.57 -0.22
C ASP A 40 -14.36 7.78 -0.22
N LYS A 41 -14.12 8.38 0.96
CA LYS A 41 -13.32 9.60 1.09
C LYS A 41 -11.88 9.33 1.49
N VAL A 42 -11.59 8.17 2.08
CA VAL A 42 -10.25 7.84 2.59
C VAL A 42 -9.66 6.64 1.85
N VAL A 43 -10.34 5.50 1.82
CA VAL A 43 -9.77 4.26 1.30
C VAL A 43 -9.70 4.25 -0.23
N LEU A 44 -10.83 4.42 -0.92
CA LEU A 44 -10.91 4.31 -2.37
C LEU A 44 -10.00 5.30 -3.13
N PRO A 45 -9.93 6.60 -2.78
CA PRO A 45 -9.07 7.54 -3.50
C PRO A 45 -7.58 7.16 -3.44
N ARG A 46 -7.16 6.53 -2.33
CA ARG A 46 -5.80 6.03 -2.16
C ARG A 46 -5.58 4.76 -2.99
N ARG A 47 -6.51 3.80 -2.95
CA ARG A 47 -6.45 2.59 -3.77
C ARG A 47 -6.39 2.92 -5.25
N GLU A 48 -7.24 3.81 -5.74
CA GLU A 48 -7.25 4.23 -7.15
C GLU A 48 -5.92 4.88 -7.56
N SER A 49 -5.35 5.73 -6.70
CA SER A 49 -4.06 6.36 -6.95
C SER A 49 -2.93 5.34 -7.03
N GLY A 50 -2.91 4.37 -6.11
CA GLY A 50 -1.96 3.26 -6.13
C GLY A 50 -2.13 2.37 -7.37
N LEU A 51 -3.38 2.03 -7.72
CA LEU A 51 -3.70 1.23 -8.89
C LEU A 51 -3.22 1.89 -10.19
N ARG A 52 -3.42 3.20 -10.34
CA ARG A 52 -2.89 3.96 -11.49
C ARG A 52 -1.36 3.87 -11.57
N LEU A 53 -0.66 3.88 -10.44
CA LEU A 53 0.79 3.74 -10.41
C LEU A 53 1.26 2.33 -10.77
N LEU A 54 0.57 1.30 -10.27
CA LEU A 54 0.87 -0.10 -10.56
C LEU A 54 0.63 -0.44 -12.03
N ARG A 55 -0.52 -0.05 -12.60
CA ARG A 55 -0.82 -0.24 -14.03
C ARG A 55 0.25 0.36 -14.92
N LYS A 56 0.66 1.60 -14.64
CA LYS A 56 1.75 2.26 -15.38
C LYS A 56 3.08 1.52 -15.24
N ALA A 57 3.38 0.93 -14.08
CA ALA A 57 4.60 0.14 -13.90
C ALA A 57 4.54 -1.18 -14.69
N GLN A 58 3.38 -1.82 -14.73
CA GLN A 58 3.13 -3.03 -15.53
C GLN A 58 3.23 -2.73 -17.04
N GLU A 59 2.64 -1.64 -17.51
CA GLU A 59 2.75 -1.18 -18.92
C GLU A 59 4.20 -0.94 -19.36
N ARG A 60 5.06 -0.48 -18.44
CA ARG A 60 6.51 -0.30 -18.68
C ARG A 60 7.32 -1.60 -18.54
N GLY A 61 6.69 -2.72 -18.19
CA GLY A 61 7.36 -3.99 -17.93
C GLY A 61 8.24 -3.98 -16.68
N GLU A 62 8.01 -3.05 -15.75
CA GLU A 62 8.75 -3.00 -14.48
C GLU A 62 8.30 -4.14 -13.57
N ILE A 63 6.99 -4.36 -13.42
CA ILE A 63 6.43 -5.44 -12.60
C ILE A 63 5.85 -6.55 -13.48
N ALA A 64 5.70 -7.76 -12.93
CA ALA A 64 5.18 -8.90 -13.68
C ALA A 64 3.74 -8.68 -14.21
N ALA A 65 3.42 -9.26 -15.35
CA ALA A 65 2.16 -9.02 -16.06
C ALA A 65 0.93 -9.65 -15.39
N ASP A 66 1.15 -10.63 -14.51
CA ASP A 66 0.15 -11.39 -13.78
C ASP A 66 0.03 -10.96 -12.30
N VAL A 67 0.63 -9.82 -11.94
CA VAL A 67 0.53 -9.26 -10.58
C VAL A 67 -0.92 -8.95 -10.22
N ASP A 68 -1.37 -9.48 -9.08
CA ASP A 68 -2.62 -9.07 -8.46
C ASP A 68 -2.44 -7.71 -7.79
N HIS A 69 -2.96 -6.66 -8.45
CA HIS A 69 -2.88 -5.30 -7.94
C HIS A 69 -3.60 -5.10 -6.61
N ASP A 70 -4.69 -5.81 -6.35
CA ASP A 70 -5.47 -5.61 -5.14
C ASP A 70 -4.70 -6.10 -3.92
N ILE A 71 -4.07 -7.27 -4.03
CA ILE A 71 -3.19 -7.82 -2.99
C ILE A 71 -1.98 -6.91 -2.75
N VAL A 72 -1.37 -6.37 -3.81
CA VAL A 72 -0.23 -5.47 -3.69
C VAL A 72 -0.61 -4.19 -2.94
N LEU A 73 -1.78 -3.63 -3.23
CA LEU A 73 -2.28 -2.46 -2.50
C LEU A 73 -2.57 -2.78 -1.04
N ASP A 74 -3.10 -3.96 -0.74
CA ASP A 74 -3.33 -4.41 0.65
C ASP A 74 -2.01 -4.58 1.41
N LEU A 75 -0.98 -5.13 0.77
CA LEU A 75 0.37 -5.23 1.35
C LEU A 75 1.02 -3.87 1.59
N LEU A 76 0.69 -2.85 0.79
CA LEU A 76 1.20 -1.48 0.96
C LEU A 76 0.46 -0.70 2.05
N PHE A 77 -0.87 -0.78 2.11
CA PHE A 77 -1.68 0.03 3.02
C PHE A 77 -2.03 -0.68 4.33
N GLY A 78 -2.17 -1.99 4.33
CA GLY A 78 -2.51 -2.78 5.52
C GLY A 78 -1.55 -2.54 6.68
N PRO A 79 -0.22 -2.63 6.48
CA PRO A 79 0.75 -2.36 7.55
C PRO A 79 0.71 -0.92 8.09
N VAL A 80 0.34 0.06 7.24
CA VAL A 80 0.16 1.46 7.66
C VAL A 80 -1.02 1.56 8.63
N TRP A 81 -2.16 0.97 8.30
CA TRP A 81 -3.33 0.91 9.20
C TRP A 81 -3.05 0.10 10.46
N TYR A 82 -2.31 -1.01 10.35
CA TYR A 82 -1.97 -1.85 11.50
C TYR A 82 -1.09 -1.11 12.52
N ARG A 83 -0.10 -0.32 12.07
CA ARG A 83 0.68 0.55 12.97
C ARG A 83 -0.11 1.75 13.47
N LEU A 84 -0.98 2.32 12.64
CA LEU A 84 -1.81 3.45 13.04
C LEU A 84 -2.79 3.09 14.16
N LEU A 85 -3.46 1.95 14.05
CA LEU A 85 -4.55 1.56 14.97
C LEU A 85 -4.06 0.87 16.24
N PHE A 86 -2.99 0.08 16.14
CA PHE A 86 -2.48 -0.69 17.28
C PHE A 86 -1.24 -0.08 17.92
N GLU A 87 -0.63 0.93 17.29
CA GLU A 87 0.53 1.67 17.82
C GLU A 87 1.70 0.78 18.30
N HIS A 88 1.81 -0.46 17.78
CA HIS A 88 2.82 -1.43 18.22
C HIS A 88 4.26 -1.08 17.78
N ALA A 89 4.41 -0.12 16.87
CA ALA A 89 5.70 0.32 16.33
C ALA A 89 5.57 1.69 15.65
N GLU A 90 6.71 2.39 15.52
CA GLU A 90 6.80 3.69 14.85
C GLU A 90 6.22 3.68 13.42
N LEU A 91 5.41 4.67 13.11
CA LEU A 91 4.85 4.88 11.78
C LEU A 91 5.52 6.11 11.17
N ASP A 92 6.66 5.87 10.52
CA ASP A 92 7.54 6.91 10.01
C ASP A 92 8.04 6.68 8.58
N ALA A 93 8.76 7.68 8.05
CA ALA A 93 9.31 7.62 6.70
C ALA A 93 10.29 6.45 6.51
N ASP A 94 10.97 6.00 7.56
CA ASP A 94 11.85 4.83 7.50
C ASP A 94 11.05 3.53 7.35
N PHE A 95 9.98 3.36 8.13
CA PHE A 95 9.03 2.28 7.97
C PHE A 95 8.46 2.24 6.55
N ALA A 96 8.04 3.39 5.99
CA ALA A 96 7.53 3.46 4.62
C ALA A 96 8.56 2.95 3.60
N LYS A 97 9.83 3.35 3.76
CA LYS A 97 10.93 2.90 2.89
C LYS A 97 11.18 1.39 3.00
N ARG A 98 11.19 0.85 4.22
CA ARG A 98 11.40 -0.58 4.48
C ARG A 98 10.25 -1.42 3.98
N LEU A 99 9.00 -1.00 4.21
CA LEU A 99 7.80 -1.67 3.73
C LEU A 99 7.83 -1.79 2.20
N LEU A 100 8.08 -0.67 1.52
CA LEU A 100 8.16 -0.68 0.06
C LEU A 100 9.27 -1.60 -0.45
N ALA A 101 10.44 -1.60 0.18
CA ALA A 101 11.53 -2.50 -0.20
C ALA A 101 11.16 -3.98 -0.06
N GLN A 102 10.25 -4.35 0.85
CA GLN A 102 9.74 -5.72 0.93
C GLN A 102 8.72 -6.02 -0.16
N VAL A 103 7.79 -5.10 -0.43
CA VAL A 103 6.79 -5.28 -1.50
C VAL A 103 7.46 -5.32 -2.87
N GLU A 104 8.47 -4.47 -3.13
CA GLU A 104 9.24 -4.48 -4.36
C GLU A 104 9.83 -5.88 -4.63
N LYS A 105 10.43 -6.54 -3.63
CA LYS A 105 10.96 -7.90 -3.80
C LYS A 105 9.91 -8.95 -4.18
N MET A 106 8.65 -8.75 -3.78
CA MET A 106 7.55 -9.66 -4.13
C MET A 106 7.02 -9.39 -5.55
N LEU A 107 7.06 -8.13 -5.99
CA LEU A 107 6.61 -7.69 -7.32
C LEU A 107 7.60 -8.04 -8.43
N PHE A 108 8.89 -8.05 -8.12
CA PHE A 108 9.94 -8.43 -9.05
C PHE A 108 10.32 -9.90 -8.84
N VAL A 109 9.71 -10.79 -9.61
CA VAL A 109 10.24 -12.15 -9.76
C VAL A 109 11.55 -12.03 -10.56
N PRO A 110 12.67 -12.63 -10.12
CA PRO A 110 13.87 -12.69 -10.94
C PRO A 110 13.48 -13.31 -12.28
N LYS A 111 13.81 -12.65 -13.39
CA LYS A 111 13.62 -13.19 -14.73
C LYS A 111 14.20 -14.61 -14.72
N ALA A 112 13.32 -15.63 -14.80
CA ALA A 112 13.76 -17.01 -14.85
C ALA A 112 14.85 -17.07 -15.92
N ALA A 113 16.04 -17.54 -15.54
CA ALA A 113 17.21 -17.56 -16.39
C ALA A 113 16.84 -18.23 -17.72
N GLY A 114 16.59 -17.41 -18.75
CA GLY A 114 16.30 -17.90 -20.08
C GLY A 114 17.56 -18.58 -20.62
N LYS A 115 17.35 -19.71 -21.32
CA LYS A 115 18.32 -20.53 -22.07
C LYS A 115 19.24 -21.46 -21.25
N ALA A 116 18.73 -22.66 -20.96
CA ALA A 116 19.57 -23.88 -20.88
C ALA A 116 18.78 -25.15 -21.31
N ALA A 117 17.84 -25.02 -22.26
CA ALA A 117 17.11 -26.17 -22.84
C ALA A 117 16.96 -26.04 -24.37
N ARG A 118 17.96 -25.46 -25.02
CA ARG A 118 18.26 -25.68 -26.44
C ARG A 118 19.68 -26.20 -26.48
N GLU A 119 19.82 -27.51 -26.37
CA GLU A 119 20.96 -28.38 -26.76
C GLU A 119 20.86 -29.65 -25.91
N GLY A 120 20.47 -30.74 -26.57
CA GLY A 120 20.21 -32.07 -26.03
C GLY A 120 19.51 -32.89 -27.10
#